data_AF-A0A962F5T4-F1
#
_entry.id   AF-A0A962F5T4-F1
#
_cell.length_a   1.000
_cell.length_b   1.000
_cell.length_c   1.000
_cell.angle_alpha   90.00
_cell.angle_beta   90.00
_cell.angle_gamma   90.00
#
_symmetry.space_group_name_H-M   'P 1'
#
loop_
_entity.id
_entity.type
_entity.pdbx_description
1 polymer ?
#
loop_
_entity_poly.entity_id
_entity_poly.type
_entity_poly.pdbx_seq_one_letter_code
_entity_poly.pdbx_strand_id
1 'polypeptide(L)'
;MFFKKLFGGFIGAPVGNGMDNEEEDVRRVRTGLEETGHLAAEEKRERDYMSRPLGIITRTLENGIRDFQRDNDLKEDGWLAPGGETEAALVQKLRQKQDAAVSMTRAQEETIVHDWVRQRQLQSKGEEEPEDSPEEKPETPPRPGRKPEPPKEKPDCSELYGIWQNSIAVVKVIEEKLEKTIEALASKRESMNNAADHVVEISKRAPVTIMVSITPIGRFIRVIARKIIKAFSDKESEAEKALAEFEEAYHVWQQTYSESSEAVSNVEYTKALLKEAEKDSDEKEAGYRKCMEGEEG
;
A
#
# COMPACT_ATOMS: atom_id res chain seq x y z
N MET A 1 -2.18 -3.50 7.09
CA MET A 1 -2.93 -4.40 8.01
C MET A 1 -1.93 -5.38 8.65
N PHE A 2 -2.12 -5.81 9.90
CA PHE A 2 -1.60 -7.09 10.46
C PHE A 2 -0.23 -7.24 11.16
N PHE A 3 0.78 -6.38 11.04
CA PHE A 3 2.13 -6.72 11.54
C PHE A 3 2.38 -6.63 13.07
N LYS A 4 1.34 -6.51 13.91
CA LYS A 4 1.48 -6.38 15.37
C LYS A 4 0.62 -7.33 16.19
N LYS A 5 0.70 -8.60 15.82
CA LYS A 5 0.62 -9.76 16.72
C LYS A 5 1.99 -10.45 16.83
N LEU A 6 3.09 -9.67 16.89
CA LEU A 6 4.45 -10.20 16.79
C LEU A 6 4.86 -11.23 17.87
N PHE A 7 4.05 -11.43 18.92
CA PHE A 7 4.14 -12.60 19.82
C PHE A 7 2.77 -13.03 20.41
N GLY A 8 1.65 -12.63 19.79
CA GLY A 8 0.32 -13.07 20.20
C GLY A 8 -0.27 -13.90 19.08
N GLY A 9 -0.67 -15.15 19.34
CA GLY A 9 -1.25 -16.03 18.33
C GLY A 9 -2.42 -15.37 17.60
N PHE A 10 -2.62 -15.70 16.33
CA PHE A 10 -3.74 -15.28 15.47
C PHE A 10 -5.10 -15.46 16.15
N ILE A 11 -5.24 -16.47 17.02
CA ILE A 11 -6.34 -16.62 17.98
C ILE A 11 -5.83 -16.56 19.44
N GLY A 12 -6.69 -16.13 20.37
CA GLY A 12 -6.43 -16.06 21.82
C GLY A 12 -6.91 -17.29 22.59
N ALA A 13 -8.02 -17.89 22.17
CA ALA A 13 -8.64 -19.09 22.71
C ALA A 13 -8.82 -20.18 21.63
N PRO A 14 -8.97 -21.46 22.01
CA PRO A 14 -9.22 -22.54 21.06
C PRO A 14 -10.52 -22.33 20.27
N VAL A 15 -10.45 -22.57 18.96
CA VAL A 15 -11.61 -22.44 18.05
C VAL A 15 -11.99 -23.81 17.51
N GLY A 16 -13.17 -24.32 17.86
CA GLY A 16 -13.65 -25.62 17.39
C GLY A 16 -14.93 -26.08 18.10
N ASN A 17 -15.55 -27.14 17.58
CA ASN A 17 -16.78 -27.66 18.17
C ASN A 17 -16.50 -28.29 19.54
N GLY A 18 -17.28 -27.91 20.56
CA GLY A 18 -17.06 -28.32 21.95
C GLY A 18 -15.91 -27.60 22.68
N MET A 19 -15.32 -26.57 22.08
CA MET A 19 -14.29 -25.72 22.72
C MET A 19 -14.90 -24.47 23.36
N ASP A 20 -14.13 -23.84 24.26
CA ASP A 20 -14.46 -22.53 24.84
C ASP A 20 -14.12 -21.42 23.86
N ASN A 21 -15.01 -21.26 22.87
CA ASN A 21 -14.79 -20.39 21.72
C ASN A 21 -14.97 -18.91 22.09
N GLU A 22 -13.95 -18.10 21.85
CA GLU A 22 -14.10 -16.64 21.85
C GLU A 22 -14.68 -16.16 20.51
N GLU A 23 -15.74 -15.34 20.57
CA GLU A 23 -16.44 -14.85 19.37
C GLU A 23 -15.51 -14.15 18.38
N GLU A 24 -14.54 -13.36 18.86
CA GLU A 24 -13.59 -12.67 17.99
C GLU A 24 -12.67 -13.64 17.24
N ASP A 25 -12.23 -14.71 17.91
CA ASP A 25 -11.38 -15.73 17.30
C ASP A 25 -12.14 -16.55 16.26
N VAL A 26 -13.39 -16.90 16.54
CA VAL A 26 -14.28 -17.55 15.57
C VAL A 26 -14.41 -16.70 14.31
N ARG A 27 -14.59 -15.38 14.45
CA ARG A 27 -14.66 -14.45 13.30
C ARG A 27 -13.34 -14.40 12.53
N ARG A 28 -12.19 -14.34 13.21
CA ARG A 28 -10.87 -14.34 12.58
C ARG A 28 -10.63 -15.62 11.77
N VAL A 29 -10.89 -16.79 12.38
CA VAL A 29 -10.74 -18.09 11.72
C VAL A 29 -11.65 -18.19 10.51
N ARG A 30 -12.93 -17.80 10.64
CA ARG A 30 -13.87 -17.76 9.52
C ARG A 30 -13.33 -16.93 8.36
N THR A 31 -12.94 -15.67 8.61
CA THR A 31 -12.36 -14.81 7.55
C THR A 31 -11.12 -15.43 6.92
N GLY A 32 -10.23 -16.02 7.72
CA GLY A 32 -9.04 -16.70 7.21
C GLY A 32 -9.36 -17.90 6.31
N LEU A 33 -10.35 -18.71 6.67
CA LEU A 33 -10.80 -19.85 5.88
C LEU A 33 -11.47 -19.41 4.58
N GLU A 34 -12.24 -18.32 4.59
CA GLU A 34 -12.80 -17.71 3.37
C GLU A 34 -11.71 -17.20 2.44
N GLU A 35 -10.73 -16.48 2.98
CA GLU A 35 -9.60 -15.97 2.21
C GLU A 35 -8.74 -17.09 1.63
N THR A 36 -8.66 -18.24 2.29
CA THR A 36 -7.94 -19.40 1.77
C THR A 36 -8.79 -20.33 0.90
N GLY A 37 -10.09 -20.06 0.75
CA GLY A 37 -10.99 -20.84 -0.12
C GLY A 37 -11.59 -22.10 0.51
N HIS A 38 -11.42 -22.30 1.82
CA HIS A 38 -11.93 -23.46 2.57
C HIS A 38 -13.30 -23.20 3.22
N LEU A 39 -13.90 -22.05 2.95
CA LEU A 39 -15.28 -21.74 3.32
C LEU A 39 -16.02 -21.22 2.10
N ALA A 40 -17.11 -21.90 1.72
CA ALA A 40 -17.84 -21.60 0.50
C ALA A 40 -18.50 -20.21 0.54
N ALA A 41 -18.54 -19.54 -0.61
CA ALA A 41 -19.16 -18.22 -0.76
C ALA A 41 -20.67 -18.20 -0.45
N GLU A 42 -21.34 -19.35 -0.40
CA GLU A 42 -22.75 -19.43 -0.03
C GLU A 42 -23.00 -18.99 1.43
N GLU A 43 -22.04 -19.20 2.35
CA GLU A 43 -22.11 -18.62 3.71
C GLU A 43 -21.85 -17.11 3.72
N LYS A 44 -21.23 -16.56 2.66
CA LYS A 44 -21.10 -15.11 2.49
C LYS A 44 -22.47 -14.44 2.36
N ARG A 45 -23.49 -15.15 1.85
CA ARG A 45 -24.86 -14.61 1.72
C ARG A 45 -25.62 -14.58 3.05
N GLU A 46 -25.36 -15.49 3.99
CA GLU A 46 -25.94 -15.40 5.35
C GLU A 46 -25.45 -14.13 6.09
N ARG A 47 -24.25 -13.65 5.76
CA ARG A 47 -23.72 -12.35 6.21
C ARG A 47 -24.46 -11.13 5.64
N ASP A 48 -25.06 -11.22 4.47
CA ASP A 48 -25.78 -10.08 3.90
C ASP A 48 -27.08 -9.78 4.67
N TYR A 49 -27.62 -10.78 5.38
CA TYR A 49 -28.80 -10.62 6.25
C TYR A 49 -28.48 -10.25 7.70
N MET A 50 -27.26 -10.52 8.18
CA MET A 50 -26.78 -10.11 9.50
C MET A 50 -25.46 -9.39 9.33
N SER A 51 -25.43 -8.07 9.57
CA SER A 51 -24.30 -7.17 9.28
C SER A 51 -22.95 -7.55 9.90
N ARG A 52 -22.87 -8.62 10.71
CA ARG A 52 -21.63 -9.16 11.28
C ARG A 52 -21.68 -10.70 11.31
N PRO A 53 -20.57 -11.40 10.98
CA PRO A 53 -20.50 -12.84 11.15
C PRO A 53 -20.69 -13.21 12.63
N LEU A 54 -21.56 -14.19 12.87
CA LEU A 54 -21.81 -14.74 14.20
C LEU A 54 -20.50 -15.37 14.72
N GLY A 55 -20.08 -15.02 15.93
CA GLY A 55 -18.95 -15.63 16.63
C GLY A 55 -19.21 -17.05 17.12
N ILE A 56 -20.03 -17.81 16.40
CA ILE A 56 -20.49 -19.14 16.79
C ILE A 56 -19.87 -20.16 15.84
N ILE A 57 -19.32 -21.23 16.39
CA ILE A 57 -18.87 -22.39 15.61
C ILE A 57 -20.09 -23.08 15.00
N THR A 58 -20.23 -22.97 13.68
CA THR A 58 -21.22 -23.72 12.91
C THR A 58 -20.62 -25.03 12.41
N ARG A 59 -21.48 -25.98 12.04
CA ARG A 59 -21.04 -27.23 11.41
C ARG A 59 -20.24 -26.98 10.12
N THR A 60 -20.62 -25.96 9.35
CA THR A 60 -19.88 -25.57 8.14
C THR A 60 -18.50 -25.03 8.47
N LEU A 61 -18.38 -24.18 9.50
CA LEU A 61 -17.09 -23.65 9.92
C LEU A 61 -16.18 -24.78 10.41
N GLU A 62 -16.70 -25.72 11.21
CA GLU A 62 -15.97 -26.92 11.62
C GLU A 62 -15.49 -27.75 10.40
N ASN A 63 -16.35 -27.97 9.40
CA ASN A 63 -15.97 -28.65 8.17
C ASN A 63 -14.88 -27.88 7.42
N GLY A 64 -14.98 -26.56 7.31
CA GLY A 64 -13.95 -25.72 6.68
C GLY A 64 -12.60 -25.79 7.40
N ILE A 65 -12.60 -25.90 8.74
CA ILE A 65 -11.38 -26.16 9.52
C ILE A 65 -10.77 -27.51 9.14
N ARG A 66 -11.58 -28.58 9.07
CA ARG A 66 -11.09 -29.91 8.70
C ARG A 66 -10.59 -29.98 7.26
N ASP A 67 -11.27 -29.31 6.35
CA ASP A 67 -10.86 -29.21 4.95
C ASP A 67 -9.52 -28.48 4.83
N PHE A 68 -9.34 -27.36 5.54
CA PHE A 68 -8.07 -26.67 5.62
C PHE A 68 -6.96 -27.55 6.22
N GLN A 69 -7.25 -28.28 7.30
CA GLN A 69 -6.29 -29.20 7.91
C GLN A 69 -5.84 -30.28 6.92
N ARG A 70 -6.80 -30.92 6.24
CA ARG A 70 -6.55 -31.96 5.24
C ARG A 70 -5.70 -31.44 4.08
N ASP A 71 -6.04 -30.28 3.52
CA ASP A 71 -5.36 -29.70 2.36
C ASP A 71 -3.94 -29.19 2.68
N ASN A 72 -3.57 -29.13 3.97
CA ASN A 72 -2.25 -28.73 4.45
C ASN A 72 -1.52 -29.85 5.19
N ASP A 73 -1.94 -31.12 5.02
CA ASP A 73 -1.34 -32.32 5.65
C ASP A 73 -1.27 -32.24 7.18
N LEU A 74 -2.26 -31.59 7.80
CA LEU A 74 -2.41 -31.47 9.25
C LEU A 74 -3.39 -32.51 9.80
N LYS A 75 -3.41 -32.66 11.13
CA LYS A 75 -4.38 -33.52 11.80
C LYS A 75 -5.81 -32.96 11.64
N GLU A 76 -6.70 -33.75 11.04
CA GLU A 76 -8.13 -33.41 10.82
C GLU A 76 -8.99 -33.57 12.09
N ASP A 77 -8.76 -32.73 13.09
CA ASP A 77 -9.53 -32.75 14.34
C ASP A 77 -10.60 -31.65 14.45
N GLY A 78 -10.67 -30.73 13.48
CA GLY A 78 -11.72 -29.72 13.38
C GLY A 78 -11.63 -28.60 14.41
N TRP A 79 -10.45 -28.37 15.00
CA TRP A 79 -10.22 -27.24 15.90
C TRP A 79 -8.83 -26.60 15.71
N LEU A 80 -8.69 -25.36 16.18
CA LEU A 80 -7.45 -24.59 16.17
C LEU A 80 -7.07 -24.26 17.61
N ALA A 81 -5.84 -24.58 18.01
CA ALA A 81 -5.26 -24.14 19.26
C ALA A 81 -4.52 -22.80 19.08
N PRO A 82 -4.54 -21.90 20.08
CA PRO A 82 -3.64 -20.74 20.12
C PRO A 82 -2.18 -21.17 20.01
N GLY A 83 -1.47 -20.66 19.01
CA GLY A 83 -0.09 -21.03 18.66
C GLY A 83 0.07 -22.46 18.13
N GLY A 84 -1.02 -23.15 17.80
CA GLY A 84 -1.00 -24.51 17.27
C GLY A 84 -0.61 -24.60 15.79
N GLU A 85 -0.37 -25.81 15.31
CA GLU A 85 0.04 -26.09 13.92
C GLU A 85 -0.98 -25.56 12.89
N THR A 86 -2.28 -25.81 13.12
CA THR A 86 -3.36 -25.33 12.24
C THR A 86 -3.41 -23.80 12.16
N GLU A 87 -3.24 -23.11 13.30
CA GLU A 87 -3.20 -21.65 13.33
C GLU A 87 -1.99 -21.12 12.54
N ALA A 88 -0.81 -21.69 12.79
CA ALA A 88 0.41 -21.28 12.11
C ALA A 88 0.33 -21.46 10.59
N ALA A 89 -0.20 -22.60 10.14
CA ALA A 89 -0.43 -22.87 8.72
C ALA A 89 -1.42 -21.88 8.09
N LEU A 90 -2.53 -21.58 8.78
CA LEU A 90 -3.52 -20.62 8.30
C LEU A 90 -2.91 -19.23 8.12
N VAL A 91 -2.17 -18.74 9.13
CA VAL A 91 -1.46 -17.45 9.06
C VAL A 91 -0.45 -17.43 7.91
N GLN A 92 0.30 -18.51 7.71
CA GLN A 92 1.27 -18.61 6.63
C GLN A 92 0.60 -18.51 5.26
N LYS A 93 -0.52 -19.21 5.04
CA LYS A 93 -1.28 -19.14 3.78
C LYS A 93 -1.82 -17.74 3.51
N LEU A 94 -2.34 -17.07 4.55
CA LEU A 94 -2.81 -15.69 4.43
C LEU A 94 -1.68 -14.73 4.02
N ARG A 95 -0.49 -14.87 4.61
CA ARG A 95 0.69 -14.08 4.22
C ARG A 95 1.10 -14.34 2.77
N GLN A 96 1.18 -15.61 2.36
CA GLN A 96 1.50 -15.98 0.98
C GLN A 96 0.53 -15.35 -0.02
N LYS A 97 -0.77 -15.32 0.30
CA LYS A 97 -1.78 -14.68 -0.54
C LYS A 97 -1.62 -13.16 -0.61
N GLN A 98 -1.29 -12.53 0.51
CA GLN A 98 -1.00 -11.09 0.56
C GLN A 98 0.25 -10.74 -0.26
N ASP A 99 1.34 -11.49 -0.09
CA ASP A 99 2.57 -11.31 -0.85
C ASP A 99 2.35 -11.54 -2.36
N ALA A 100 1.53 -12.52 -2.72
CA ALA A 100 1.11 -12.76 -4.10
C ALA A 100 0.27 -11.59 -4.66
N ALA A 101 -0.65 -11.03 -3.88
CA ALA A 101 -1.43 -9.87 -4.30
C ALA A 101 -0.56 -8.63 -4.49
N VAL A 102 0.37 -8.36 -3.57
CA VAL A 102 1.30 -7.23 -3.67
C VAL A 102 2.23 -7.37 -4.86
N SER A 103 2.79 -8.56 -5.09
CA SER A 103 3.66 -8.81 -6.25
C SER A 103 2.90 -8.70 -7.57
N MET A 104 1.65 -9.15 -7.64
CA MET A 104 0.80 -8.98 -8.83
C MET A 104 0.51 -7.51 -9.11
N THR A 105 0.16 -6.71 -8.09
CA THR A 105 -0.05 -5.26 -8.23
C THR A 105 1.22 -4.58 -8.73
N ARG A 106 2.38 -4.91 -8.14
CA ARG A 106 3.66 -4.36 -8.58
C ARG A 106 3.99 -4.73 -10.03
N ALA A 107 3.73 -5.99 -10.43
CA ALA A 107 3.94 -6.43 -11.81
C ALA A 107 3.01 -5.69 -12.79
N GLN A 108 1.77 -5.41 -12.41
CA GLN A 108 0.84 -4.60 -13.21
C GLN A 108 1.35 -3.16 -13.36
N GLU A 109 1.81 -2.55 -12.27
CA GLU A 109 2.40 -1.20 -12.29
C GLU A 109 3.66 -1.14 -13.16
N GLU A 110 4.57 -2.12 -13.04
CA GLU A 110 5.77 -2.21 -13.87
C GLU A 110 5.43 -2.40 -15.35
N THR A 111 4.37 -3.15 -15.67
CA THR A 111 3.88 -3.31 -17.05
C THR A 111 3.38 -1.99 -17.62
N ILE A 112 2.58 -1.24 -16.84
CA ILE A 112 2.06 0.08 -17.25
C ILE A 112 3.21 1.05 -17.52
N VAL A 113 4.20 1.09 -16.62
CA VAL A 113 5.38 1.96 -16.78
C VAL A 113 6.20 1.54 -18.00
N HIS A 114 6.43 0.24 -18.20
CA HIS A 114 7.20 -0.26 -19.33
C HIS A 114 6.51 0.00 -20.68
N ASP A 115 5.20 -0.19 -20.78
CA ASP A 115 4.43 0.12 -21.99
C ASP A 115 4.45 1.62 -22.31
N TRP A 116 4.36 2.49 -21.28
CA TRP A 116 4.52 3.92 -21.44
C TRP A 116 5.92 4.29 -21.97
N VAL A 117 6.99 3.72 -21.41
CA VAL A 117 8.37 3.93 -21.90
C VAL A 117 8.54 3.44 -23.34
N ARG A 118 7.98 2.27 -23.68
CA ARG A 118 8.05 1.72 -25.04
C ARG A 118 7.34 2.61 -26.05
N GLN A 119 6.14 3.11 -25.73
CA GLN A 119 5.43 4.04 -26.61
C GLN A 119 6.26 5.29 -26.88
N ARG A 120 6.93 5.82 -25.86
CA ARG A 120 7.81 6.99 -26.00
C ARG A 120 9.02 6.71 -26.90
N GLN A 121 9.65 5.55 -26.78
CA GLN A 121 10.76 5.14 -27.66
C GLN A 121 10.33 4.96 -29.13
N LEU A 122 9.10 4.48 -29.36
CA LEU A 122 8.57 4.34 -30.72
C LEU A 122 8.28 5.71 -31.34
N GLN A 123 7.77 6.67 -30.56
CA GLN A 123 7.61 8.06 -31.02
C GLN A 123 8.95 8.70 -31.37
N SER A 124 10.00 8.49 -30.55
CA SER A 124 11.32 9.08 -30.84
C SER A 124 12.05 8.44 -32.02
N LYS A 125 11.65 7.25 -32.48
CA LYS A 125 12.33 6.51 -33.55
C LYS A 125 11.65 6.63 -34.92
N GLY A 126 10.49 7.28 -34.97
CA GLY A 126 9.70 7.47 -36.19
C GLY A 126 10.11 8.68 -37.05
N GLU A 127 11.02 9.53 -36.58
CA GLU A 127 11.44 10.77 -37.24
C GLU A 127 12.84 10.72 -37.87
N GLU A 128 13.49 9.55 -37.92
CA GLU A 128 14.61 9.38 -38.84
C GLU A 128 14.03 9.34 -40.26
N GLU A 129 13.87 10.54 -40.86
CA GLU A 129 13.64 10.68 -42.29
C GLU A 129 14.63 9.78 -43.02
N PRO A 130 14.18 8.96 -43.99
CA PRO A 130 15.09 8.13 -44.75
C PRO A 130 16.15 9.05 -45.36
N GLU A 131 17.40 8.92 -44.90
CA GLU A 131 18.54 9.62 -45.48
C GLU A 131 18.49 9.33 -46.97
N ASP A 132 18.10 10.35 -47.74
CA ASP A 132 18.02 10.30 -49.19
C ASP A 132 19.36 9.77 -49.69
N SER A 133 19.32 8.56 -50.23
CA SER A 133 20.45 7.93 -50.87
C SER A 133 21.03 8.94 -51.86
N PRO A 134 22.34 9.28 -51.81
CA PRO A 134 22.90 10.31 -52.65
C PRO A 134 22.84 9.86 -54.12
N GLU A 135 21.73 10.18 -54.76
CA GLU A 135 21.54 10.01 -56.19
C GLU A 135 22.43 11.05 -56.85
N GLU A 136 23.54 10.57 -57.42
CA GLU A 136 24.58 11.35 -58.08
C GLU A 136 23.95 12.21 -59.18
N LYS A 137 23.68 13.48 -58.85
CA LYS A 137 23.02 14.42 -59.75
C LYS A 137 24.00 14.78 -60.88
N PRO A 138 23.68 14.49 -62.15
CA PRO A 138 24.52 14.90 -63.27
C PRO A 138 24.63 16.43 -63.31
N GLU A 139 25.86 16.93 -63.49
CA GLU A 139 26.19 18.35 -63.54
C GLU A 139 25.37 19.08 -64.60
N THR A 140 24.31 19.77 -64.18
CA THR A 140 23.56 20.67 -65.07
C THR A 140 24.31 22.00 -65.27
N PRO A 141 24.38 22.52 -66.50
CA PRO A 141 25.06 23.77 -66.83
C PRO A 141 24.45 24.99 -66.13
N PRO A 142 25.22 26.08 -65.97
CA PRO A 142 24.82 27.26 -65.19
C PRO A 142 23.53 27.88 -65.73
N ARG A 143 22.48 27.84 -64.91
CA ARG A 143 21.16 28.42 -65.22
C ARG A 143 21.20 29.95 -65.01
N PRO A 144 20.91 30.76 -66.04
CA PRO A 144 20.81 32.21 -65.89
C PRO A 144 19.53 32.59 -65.11
N GLY A 145 19.70 33.40 -64.08
CA GLY A 145 18.63 34.13 -63.39
C GLY A 145 17.65 33.27 -62.58
N ARG A 146 18.06 32.77 -61.39
CA ARG A 146 17.11 32.24 -60.41
C ARG A 146 16.21 33.37 -59.93
N LYS A 147 14.90 33.21 -60.17
CA LYS A 147 13.87 33.98 -59.46
C LYS A 147 14.05 33.75 -57.94
N PRO A 148 13.78 34.76 -57.10
CA PRO A 148 13.83 34.60 -55.65
C PRO A 148 12.99 33.38 -55.26
N GLU A 149 13.61 32.46 -54.52
CA GLU A 149 12.92 31.29 -53.99
C GLU A 149 11.73 31.77 -53.14
N PRO A 150 10.55 31.14 -53.29
CA PRO A 150 9.40 31.49 -52.47
C PRO A 150 9.78 31.36 -50.99
N PRO A 151 9.28 32.25 -50.13
CA PRO A 151 9.56 32.17 -48.70
C PRO A 151 9.19 30.77 -48.19
N LYS A 152 10.14 30.11 -47.51
CA LYS A 152 9.89 28.81 -46.88
C LYS A 152 8.62 28.92 -46.02
N GLU A 153 7.67 28.02 -46.25
CA GLU A 153 6.48 27.91 -45.40
C GLU A 153 6.93 27.60 -43.97
N LYS A 154 6.28 28.24 -42.98
CA LYS A 154 6.61 28.01 -41.58
C LYS A 154 6.28 26.55 -41.21
N PRO A 155 7.13 25.86 -40.43
CA PRO A 155 6.83 24.51 -39.97
C PRO A 155 5.54 24.48 -39.14
N ASP A 156 4.73 23.43 -39.34
CA ASP A 156 3.51 23.20 -38.57
C ASP A 156 3.87 22.54 -37.22
N CYS A 157 3.92 23.34 -36.16
CA CYS A 157 4.26 22.88 -34.81
C CYS A 157 3.05 22.37 -34.00
N SER A 158 1.88 22.17 -34.62
CA SER A 158 0.64 21.84 -33.91
C SER A 158 0.68 20.49 -33.19
N GLU A 159 1.36 19.50 -33.76
CA GLU A 159 1.54 18.17 -33.14
C GLU A 159 2.42 18.23 -31.88
N LEU A 160 3.56 18.93 -31.96
CA LEU A 160 4.46 19.16 -30.81
C LEU A 160 3.76 19.92 -29.68
N TYR A 161 2.92 20.91 -30.01
CA TYR A 161 2.10 21.61 -29.02
C TYR A 161 1.14 20.65 -28.31
N GLY A 162 0.48 19.75 -29.04
CA GLY A 162 -0.40 18.73 -28.46
C GLY A 162 0.35 17.77 -27.53
N ILE A 163 1.55 17.32 -27.91
CA ILE A 163 2.41 16.46 -27.10
C ILE A 163 2.82 17.15 -25.79
N TRP A 164 3.21 18.43 -25.86
CA TRP A 164 3.55 19.24 -24.68
C TRP A 164 2.35 19.49 -23.76
N GLN A 165 1.17 19.80 -24.31
CA GLN A 165 -0.04 19.95 -23.50
C GLN A 165 -0.41 18.66 -22.75
N ASN A 166 -0.22 17.51 -23.39
CA ASN A 166 -0.45 16.22 -22.74
C ASN A 166 0.55 15.95 -21.59
N SER A 167 1.82 16.33 -21.72
CA SER A 167 2.79 16.17 -20.61
C SER A 167 2.43 17.06 -19.41
N ILE A 168 2.00 18.31 -19.67
CA ILE A 168 1.49 19.20 -18.61
C ILE A 168 0.30 18.57 -17.89
N ALA A 169 -0.63 17.95 -18.62
CA ALA A 169 -1.79 17.29 -18.01
C ALA A 169 -1.38 16.13 -17.10
N VAL A 170 -0.38 15.33 -17.48
CA VAL A 170 0.15 14.23 -16.66
C VAL A 170 0.80 14.77 -15.38
N VAL A 171 1.61 15.82 -15.47
CA VAL A 171 2.23 16.47 -14.30
C VAL A 171 1.16 16.90 -13.30
N LYS A 172 0.10 17.59 -13.75
CA LYS A 172 -1.01 18.03 -12.89
C LYS A 172 -1.71 16.88 -12.15
N VAL A 173 -1.92 15.74 -12.82
CA VAL A 173 -2.54 14.56 -12.20
C VAL A 173 -1.65 14.00 -11.10
N ILE A 174 -0.33 13.97 -11.31
CA ILE A 174 0.64 13.50 -10.31
C ILE A 174 0.69 14.46 -9.12
N GLU A 175 0.71 15.77 -9.37
CA GLU A 175 0.67 16.82 -8.33
C GLU A 175 -0.58 16.69 -7.44
N GLU A 176 -1.76 16.58 -8.04
CA GLU A 176 -3.03 16.43 -7.29
C GLU A 176 -3.03 15.15 -6.42
N LYS A 177 -2.49 14.04 -6.96
CA LYS A 177 -2.36 12.79 -6.21
C LYS A 177 -1.38 12.93 -5.05
N LEU A 178 -0.27 13.64 -5.26
CA LEU A 178 0.73 13.90 -4.22
C LEU A 178 0.13 14.75 -3.09
N GLU A 179 -0.60 15.82 -3.43
CA GLU A 179 -1.27 16.71 -2.48
C GLU A 179 -2.26 15.94 -1.60
N LYS A 180 -3.17 15.16 -2.20
CA LYS A 180 -4.12 14.31 -1.47
C LYS A 180 -3.44 13.33 -0.52
N THR A 181 -2.30 12.78 -0.92
CA THR A 181 -1.53 11.84 -0.08
C THR A 181 -0.89 12.56 1.10
N ILE A 182 -0.37 13.78 0.90
CA ILE A 182 0.19 14.63 1.96
C ILE A 182 -0.89 15.06 2.96
N GLU A 183 -2.08 15.46 2.49
CA GLU A 183 -3.22 15.79 3.36
C GLU A 183 -3.66 14.60 4.21
N ALA A 184 -3.77 13.41 3.61
CA ALA A 184 -4.10 12.19 4.33
C ALA A 184 -3.05 11.86 5.40
N LEU A 185 -1.77 12.05 5.11
CA LEU A 185 -0.68 11.89 6.09
C LEU A 185 -0.74 12.93 7.21
N ALA A 186 -1.08 14.19 6.89
CA ALA A 186 -1.22 15.25 7.89
C ALA A 186 -2.37 14.93 8.87
N SER A 187 -3.51 14.48 8.35
CA SER A 187 -4.65 14.03 9.16
C SER A 187 -4.29 12.83 10.06
N LYS A 188 -3.57 11.83 9.52
CA LYS A 188 -3.09 10.69 10.32
C LYS A 188 -2.10 11.10 11.40
N ARG A 189 -1.20 12.05 11.10
CA ARG A 189 -0.24 12.59 12.07
C ARG A 189 -0.96 13.28 13.24
N GLU A 190 -2.01 14.04 12.96
CA GLU A 190 -2.84 14.66 14.00
C GLU A 190 -3.50 13.60 14.89
N SER A 191 -4.07 12.55 14.30
CA SER A 191 -4.61 11.40 15.05
C SER A 191 -3.55 10.73 15.95
N MET A 192 -2.32 10.56 15.44
CA MET A 192 -1.22 10.01 16.25
C MET A 192 -0.82 10.91 17.41
N ASN A 193 -0.79 12.23 17.20
CA ASN A 193 -0.49 13.19 18.26
C ASN A 193 -1.58 13.16 19.34
N ASN A 194 -2.85 13.15 18.94
CA ASN A 194 -3.97 13.04 19.87
C ASN A 194 -3.92 11.73 20.69
N ALA A 195 -3.56 10.61 20.06
CA ALA A 195 -3.37 9.34 20.76
C ALA A 195 -2.18 9.39 21.73
N ALA A 196 -1.07 10.03 21.34
CA ALA A 196 0.09 10.21 22.21
C ALA A 196 -0.24 11.08 23.43
N ASP A 197 -0.96 12.18 23.23
CA ASP A 197 -1.42 13.05 24.32
C ASP A 197 -2.36 12.32 25.27
N HIS A 198 -3.23 11.46 24.75
CA HIS A 198 -4.10 10.61 25.57
C HIS A 198 -3.30 9.63 26.45
N VAL A 199 -2.27 8.99 25.88
CA VAL A 199 -1.35 8.12 26.64
C VAL A 199 -0.60 8.91 27.73
N VAL A 200 -0.16 10.14 27.42
CA VAL A 200 0.47 11.02 28.41
C VAL A 200 -0.50 11.38 29.54
N GLU A 201 -1.76 11.70 29.23
CA GLU A 201 -2.78 12.00 30.25
C GLU A 201 -3.10 10.79 31.14
N ILE A 202 -3.18 9.58 30.57
CA ILE A 202 -3.33 8.33 31.35
C ILE A 202 -2.12 8.17 32.29
N SER A 203 -0.90 8.43 31.80
CA SER A 203 0.31 8.28 32.61
C SER A 203 0.39 9.25 33.79
N LYS A 204 -0.19 10.45 33.69
CA LYS A 204 -0.25 11.43 34.79
C LYS A 204 -1.16 10.98 35.94
N ARG A 205 -2.18 10.15 35.64
CA ARG A 205 -3.12 9.65 36.65
C ARG A 205 -2.58 8.44 37.41
N ALA A 206 -1.54 7.81 36.91
CA ALA A 206 -0.83 6.74 37.60
C ALA A 206 0.23 7.34 38.56
N PRO A 207 0.23 6.99 39.86
CA PRO A 207 1.24 7.46 40.80
C PRO A 207 2.66 7.09 40.35
N VAL A 208 3.46 8.10 40.07
CA VAL A 208 4.77 8.01 39.41
C VAL A 208 5.86 7.56 40.39
N THR A 209 6.35 6.33 40.26
CA THR A 209 7.73 5.97 40.67
C THR A 209 8.35 4.99 39.68
N ILE A 210 8.08 5.17 38.38
CA ILE A 210 8.80 4.43 37.34
C ILE A 210 9.19 5.39 36.23
N MET A 211 10.27 6.14 36.46
CA MET A 211 11.09 6.67 35.38
C MET A 211 11.91 5.51 34.82
N VAL A 212 11.65 5.09 33.58
CA VAL A 212 12.67 4.39 32.80
C VAL A 212 12.70 4.95 31.38
N SER A 213 13.93 5.24 30.97
CA SER A 213 14.42 5.65 29.66
C SER A 213 13.64 5.09 28.47
N ILE A 214 13.23 6.00 27.60
CA ILE A 214 12.41 5.74 26.41
C ILE A 214 13.34 5.32 25.25
N THR A 215 13.68 4.03 25.13
CA THR A 215 14.15 3.33 23.88
C THR A 215 14.40 1.82 24.12
N PRO A 216 14.33 0.94 23.09
CA PRO A 216 13.22 0.64 22.19
C PRO A 216 12.25 -0.42 22.79
N ILE A 217 11.00 -0.33 22.34
CA ILE A 217 9.82 -0.30 23.23
C ILE A 217 9.07 -1.66 23.39
N GLY A 218 9.45 -2.73 22.69
CA GLY A 218 8.62 -3.95 22.60
C GLY A 218 8.58 -4.84 23.85
N ARG A 219 9.75 -5.16 24.44
CA ARG A 219 9.83 -6.09 25.60
C ARG A 219 9.78 -5.37 26.96
N PHE A 220 10.16 -4.10 26.97
CA PHE A 220 10.34 -3.34 28.20
C PHE A 220 9.01 -2.85 28.81
N ILE A 221 8.03 -2.52 27.96
CA ILE A 221 6.69 -2.09 28.42
C ILE A 221 6.00 -3.18 29.24
N ARG A 222 6.02 -4.45 28.81
CA ARG A 222 5.41 -5.56 29.57
C ARG A 222 6.08 -5.81 30.93
N VAL A 223 7.41 -5.64 30.99
CA VAL A 223 8.16 -5.82 32.25
C VAL A 223 7.86 -4.68 33.22
N ILE A 224 7.74 -3.46 32.72
CA ILE A 224 7.32 -2.30 33.51
C ILE A 224 5.87 -2.46 33.96
N ALA A 225 4.94 -2.80 33.07
CA ALA A 225 3.53 -3.01 33.38
C ALA A 225 3.32 -4.08 34.48
N ARG A 226 4.02 -5.23 34.41
CA ARG A 226 3.94 -6.25 35.47
C ARG A 226 4.52 -5.79 36.80
N LYS A 227 5.57 -4.95 36.79
CA LYS A 227 6.12 -4.35 38.02
C LYS A 227 5.18 -3.29 38.60
N ILE A 228 4.44 -2.58 37.77
CA ILE A 228 3.38 -1.63 38.17
C ILE A 228 2.26 -2.41 38.85
N ILE A 229 1.69 -3.44 38.22
CA ILE A 229 0.59 -4.25 38.78
C ILE A 229 0.97 -4.80 40.16
N LYS A 230 2.22 -5.27 40.32
CA LYS A 230 2.71 -5.81 41.59
C LYS A 230 2.88 -4.76 42.70
N ALA A 231 3.01 -3.48 42.35
CA ALA A 231 3.09 -2.37 43.29
C ALA A 231 1.70 -1.83 43.70
N PHE A 232 0.64 -2.22 43.00
CA PHE A 232 -0.74 -1.73 43.19
C PHE A 232 -1.70 -2.83 43.67
N SER A 233 -1.26 -3.75 44.56
CA SER A 233 -2.10 -4.87 45.02
C SER A 233 -3.40 -4.47 45.71
N ASP A 234 -3.52 -3.23 46.17
CA ASP A 234 -4.72 -2.76 46.89
C ASP A 234 -5.72 -2.05 45.95
N LYS A 235 -5.36 -1.86 44.67
CA LYS A 235 -6.18 -1.21 43.63
C LYS A 235 -6.09 -1.94 42.28
N GLU A 236 -6.04 -3.28 42.35
CA GLU A 236 -5.82 -4.16 41.21
C GLU A 236 -6.79 -3.89 40.05
N SER A 237 -8.07 -3.63 40.31
CA SER A 237 -9.06 -3.35 39.26
C SER A 237 -8.87 -1.99 38.55
N GLU A 238 -8.41 -0.95 39.25
CA GLU A 238 -8.10 0.35 38.63
C GLU A 238 -6.84 0.23 37.76
N ALA A 239 -5.85 -0.54 38.21
CA ALA A 239 -4.61 -0.80 37.47
C ALA A 239 -4.84 -1.66 36.22
N GLU A 240 -5.68 -2.70 36.31
CA GLU A 240 -6.08 -3.52 35.16
C GLU A 240 -6.85 -2.71 34.13
N LYS A 241 -7.79 -1.85 34.58
CA LYS A 241 -8.53 -0.96 33.68
C LYS A 241 -7.60 0.02 32.95
N ALA A 242 -6.67 0.66 33.66
CA ALA A 242 -5.70 1.59 33.07
C ALA A 242 -4.75 0.86 32.09
N LEU A 243 -4.39 -0.39 32.38
CA LEU A 243 -3.58 -1.22 31.48
C LEU A 243 -4.34 -1.56 30.20
N ALA A 244 -5.62 -1.94 30.30
CA ALA A 244 -6.46 -2.22 29.14
C ALA A 244 -6.63 -0.96 28.25
N GLU A 245 -6.91 0.20 28.85
CA GLU A 245 -7.00 1.49 28.13
C GLU A 245 -5.66 1.82 27.43
N PHE A 246 -4.53 1.55 28.09
CA PHE A 246 -3.21 1.74 27.50
C PHE A 246 -2.95 0.78 26.33
N GLU A 247 -3.27 -0.50 26.47
CA GLU A 247 -3.08 -1.50 25.41
C GLU A 247 -3.93 -1.17 24.17
N GLU A 248 -5.17 -0.73 24.36
CA GLU A 248 -6.04 -0.25 23.28
C GLU A 248 -5.44 0.99 22.57
N ALA A 249 -5.07 2.03 23.33
CA ALA A 249 -4.47 3.24 22.78
C ALA A 249 -3.16 2.94 22.03
N TYR A 250 -2.36 2.01 22.57
CA TYR A 250 -1.14 1.55 21.93
C TYR A 250 -1.44 0.83 20.62
N HIS A 251 -2.41 -0.08 20.57
CA HIS A 251 -2.82 -0.75 19.33
C HIS A 251 -3.27 0.23 18.25
N VAL A 252 -4.06 1.25 18.60
CA VAL A 252 -4.46 2.32 17.67
C VAL A 252 -3.23 3.05 17.13
N TRP A 253 -2.32 3.50 18.01
CA TRP A 253 -1.09 4.18 17.60
C TRP A 253 -0.23 3.32 16.66
N GLN A 254 -0.09 2.03 16.98
CA GLN A 254 0.68 1.07 16.20
C GLN A 254 0.13 0.89 14.78
N GLN A 255 -1.20 0.79 14.66
CA GLN A 255 -1.87 0.66 13.37
C GLN A 255 -1.66 1.94 12.55
N THR A 256 -1.95 3.11 13.12
CA THR A 256 -1.80 4.40 12.44
C THR A 256 -0.36 4.64 12.00
N TYR A 257 0.63 4.23 12.81
CA TYR A 257 2.06 4.30 12.44
C TYR A 257 2.38 3.43 11.21
N SER A 258 1.90 2.18 11.18
CA SER A 258 2.16 1.29 10.04
C SER A 258 1.57 1.82 8.73
N GLU A 259 0.34 2.33 8.78
CA GLU A 259 -0.31 2.91 7.61
C GLU A 259 0.35 4.23 7.18
N SER A 260 0.87 5.01 8.13
CA SER A 260 1.61 6.24 7.83
C SER A 260 2.96 5.94 7.18
N SER A 261 3.65 4.87 7.61
CA SER A 261 4.92 4.46 7.00
C SER A 261 4.75 4.06 5.53
N GLU A 262 3.68 3.33 5.20
CA GLU A 262 3.36 2.97 3.82
C GLU A 262 3.04 4.22 2.98
N ALA A 263 2.24 5.13 3.52
CA ALA A 263 1.92 6.38 2.84
C ALA A 263 3.14 7.30 2.64
N VAL A 264 4.10 7.33 3.57
CA VAL A 264 5.37 8.06 3.38
C VAL A 264 6.18 7.47 2.22
N SER A 265 6.26 6.14 2.11
CA SER A 265 6.93 5.50 0.97
C SER A 265 6.24 5.85 -0.35
N ASN A 266 4.90 5.89 -0.38
CA ASN A 266 4.14 6.31 -1.55
C ASN A 266 4.39 7.78 -1.93
N VAL A 267 4.59 8.67 -0.95
CA VAL A 267 4.96 10.08 -1.20
C VAL A 267 6.33 10.17 -1.86
N GLU A 268 7.34 9.45 -1.36
CA GLU A 268 8.68 9.47 -1.95
C GLU A 268 8.67 8.95 -3.40
N TYR A 269 7.94 7.86 -3.64
CA TYR A 269 7.73 7.32 -4.98
C TYR A 269 7.04 8.32 -5.91
N THR A 270 5.95 8.94 -5.46
CA THR A 270 5.19 9.92 -6.25
C THR A 270 6.01 11.17 -6.57
N LYS A 271 6.87 11.62 -5.65
CA LYS A 271 7.83 12.73 -5.90
C LYS A 271 8.85 12.36 -6.97
N ALA A 272 9.34 11.13 -6.97
CA ALA A 272 10.26 10.67 -8.01
C ALA A 272 9.60 10.66 -9.40
N LEU A 273 8.35 10.18 -9.48
CA LEU A 273 7.55 10.24 -10.70
C LEU A 273 7.28 11.67 -11.17
N LEU A 274 6.94 12.57 -10.26
CA LEU A 274 6.71 13.99 -10.58
C LEU A 274 7.95 14.61 -11.23
N LYS A 275 9.13 14.40 -10.65
CA LYS A 275 10.39 14.93 -11.17
C LYS A 275 10.71 14.42 -12.58
N GLU A 276 10.42 13.15 -12.87
CA GLU A 276 10.63 12.59 -14.21
C GLU A 276 9.61 13.15 -15.22
N ALA A 277 8.36 13.37 -14.79
CA ALA A 277 7.32 13.96 -15.64
C ALA A 277 7.59 15.45 -15.93
N GLU A 278 8.07 16.22 -14.95
CA GLU A 278 8.51 17.61 -15.14
C GLU A 278 9.64 17.70 -16.17
N LYS A 279 10.65 16.83 -16.02
CA LYS A 279 11.77 16.76 -16.97
C LYS A 279 11.32 16.44 -18.40
N ASP A 280 10.42 15.47 -18.57
CA ASP A 280 9.81 15.16 -19.88
C ASP A 280 9.05 16.36 -20.45
N SER A 281 8.29 17.07 -19.60
CA SER A 281 7.56 18.27 -20.01
C SER A 281 8.50 19.39 -20.46
N ASP A 282 9.61 19.62 -19.75
CA ASP A 282 10.63 20.62 -20.11
C ASP A 282 11.32 20.29 -21.43
N GLU A 283 11.66 19.01 -21.66
CA GLU A 283 12.25 18.53 -22.92
C GLU A 283 11.30 18.77 -24.11
N LYS A 284 10.00 18.50 -23.92
CA LYS A 284 8.96 18.75 -24.93
C LYS A 284 8.72 20.22 -25.18
N GLU A 285 8.75 21.05 -24.13
CA GLU A 285 8.64 22.51 -24.28
C GLU A 285 9.80 23.05 -25.11
N ALA A 286 11.03 22.60 -24.83
CA ALA A 286 12.20 23.00 -25.58
C ALA A 286 12.09 22.62 -27.07
N GLY A 287 11.59 21.41 -27.38
CA GLY A 287 11.33 20.98 -28.75
C GLY A 287 10.28 21.85 -29.45
N TYR A 288 9.15 22.14 -28.78
CA TYR A 288 8.13 23.04 -29.31
C TYR A 288 8.68 24.46 -29.57
N ARG A 289 9.51 24.99 -28.65
CA ARG A 289 10.12 26.32 -28.79
C ARG A 289 11.06 26.41 -29.99
N LYS A 290 11.92 25.40 -30.20
CA LYS A 290 12.79 25.33 -31.39
C LYS A 290 12.01 25.33 -32.69
N CYS A 291 10.93 24.54 -32.76
CA CYS A 291 10.03 24.53 -33.91
C CYS A 291 9.44 25.92 -34.19
N MET A 292 9.00 26.64 -33.15
CA MET A 292 8.46 28.00 -33.26
C MET A 292 9.49 29.03 -33.72
N GLU A 293 10.77 28.83 -33.40
CA GLU A 293 11.89 29.69 -33.80
C GLU A 293 12.35 29.40 -35.25
N GLY A 294 11.85 28.33 -35.86
CA GLY A 294 12.24 27.91 -37.21
C GLY A 294 13.67 27.33 -37.26
N GLU A 295 14.20 26.93 -36.10
CA GLU A 295 15.38 26.08 -36.04
C GLU A 295 14.94 24.68 -36.49
N GLU A 296 15.39 24.24 -37.67
CA GLU A 296 15.24 22.84 -38.11
C GLU A 296 15.90 21.98 -37.02
N GLY A 297 15.06 21.22 -36.29
CA GLY A 297 15.41 20.47 -35.09
C GLY A 297 16.13 19.17 -35.37
#